data_AF-A0A6C1SSH0-F1
#
_entry.id   AF-A0A6C1SSH0-F1
#
_cell.length_a   1.000
_cell.length_b   1.000
_cell.length_c   1.000
_cell.angle_alpha   90.00
_cell.angle_beta   90.00
_cell.angle_gamma   90.00
#
_symmetry.space_group_name_H-M   'P 1'
#
loop_
_entity.id
_entity.type
_entity.pdbx_description
1 polymer ?
#
loop_
_entity_poly.entity_id
_entity_poly.type
_entity_poly.pdbx_seq_one_letter_code
_entity_poly.pdbx_strand_id
1 'polypeptide(L)'
;MEFCKTLPTNGFAVQPLASMAAWDYGHADILELRYEDVIVRPYESLLQIFSHLGALADQEFGFFEAARHLRRVFVARGLGRRWTGPAQVPSWNLLATVYDNRFDKQAQGRALGVEDRQSHYRKGVAGDWRNHFRPVHKEYFKENFGDIVVCLGYEETNDW
;
A
#
# COMPACT_ATOMS: atom_id res chain seq x y z
N MET A 1 11.47 -21.56 -15.11
CA MET A 1 11.41 -20.29 -14.37
C MET A 1 11.65 -20.57 -12.89
N GLU A 2 12.89 -20.83 -12.48
CA GLU A 2 13.22 -21.01 -11.04
C GLU A 2 13.07 -19.72 -10.23
N PHE A 3 13.08 -18.58 -10.93
CA PHE A 3 13.02 -17.24 -10.35
C PHE A 3 11.88 -17.04 -9.33
N CYS A 4 10.69 -17.58 -9.58
CA CYS A 4 9.56 -17.39 -8.65
C CYS A 4 9.57 -18.34 -7.44
N LYS A 5 10.35 -19.44 -7.50
CA LYS A 5 10.45 -20.39 -6.39
C LYS A 5 11.45 -19.93 -5.36
N THR A 6 12.53 -19.31 -5.79
CA THR A 6 13.58 -18.84 -4.89
C THR A 6 14.24 -17.60 -5.47
N LEU A 7 14.09 -16.48 -4.78
CA LEU A 7 14.69 -15.20 -5.10
C LEU A 7 15.89 -14.95 -4.18
N PRO A 8 17.12 -14.90 -4.71
CA PRO A 8 18.28 -14.50 -3.92
C PRO A 8 18.18 -13.01 -3.59
N THR A 9 17.97 -12.68 -2.32
CA THR A 9 17.88 -11.30 -1.82
C THR A 9 18.90 -11.11 -0.70
N ASN A 10 19.89 -10.23 -0.90
CA ASN A 10 20.95 -9.95 0.09
C ASN A 10 21.64 -11.22 0.64
N GLY A 11 21.83 -12.25 -0.19
CA GLY A 11 22.45 -13.52 0.21
C GLY A 11 21.50 -14.58 0.77
N PHE A 12 20.20 -14.30 0.88
CA PHE A 12 19.20 -15.23 1.37
C PHE A 12 18.27 -15.70 0.26
N ALA A 13 17.92 -16.99 0.30
CA ALA A 13 16.89 -17.58 -0.55
C ALA A 13 15.52 -17.21 0.00
N VAL A 14 14.77 -16.36 -0.70
CA VAL A 14 13.42 -15.97 -0.32
C VAL A 14 12.41 -16.70 -1.22
N GLN A 15 11.36 -17.27 -0.62
CA GLN A 15 10.25 -17.87 -1.34
C GLN A 15 9.00 -17.02 -1.09
N PRO A 16 8.74 -15.95 -1.87
CA PRO A 16 7.75 -14.94 -1.49
C PRO A 16 6.35 -15.51 -1.32
N LEU A 17 5.91 -16.33 -2.28
CA LEU A 17 4.60 -16.96 -2.26
C LEU A 17 4.44 -17.91 -1.06
N ALA A 18 5.43 -18.77 -0.81
CA ALA A 18 5.40 -19.64 0.37
C ALA A 18 5.43 -18.83 1.69
N SER A 19 6.16 -17.71 1.72
CA SER A 19 6.24 -16.83 2.88
C SER A 19 4.92 -16.11 3.14
N MET A 20 4.19 -15.72 2.10
CA MET A 20 2.83 -15.19 2.23
C MET A 20 1.88 -16.25 2.77
N ALA A 21 1.91 -17.47 2.21
CA ALA A 21 1.04 -18.56 2.68
C ALA A 21 1.27 -18.94 4.15
N ALA A 22 2.53 -18.88 4.59
CA ALA A 22 2.92 -19.21 5.97
C ALA A 22 2.93 -17.99 6.92
N TRP A 23 2.48 -16.83 6.46
CA TRP A 23 2.43 -15.63 7.29
C TRP A 23 1.45 -15.82 8.46
N ASP A 24 1.81 -15.30 9.62
CA ASP A 24 0.97 -15.35 10.83
C ASP A 24 -0.15 -14.31 10.73
N TYR A 25 -1.19 -14.66 9.96
CA TYR A 25 -2.31 -13.77 9.69
C TYR A 25 -3.18 -13.54 10.94
N GLY A 26 -3.72 -12.33 11.07
CA GLY A 26 -4.62 -11.94 12.15
C GLY A 26 -3.92 -11.48 13.43
N HIS A 27 -2.60 -11.26 13.39
CA HIS A 27 -1.86 -10.74 14.52
C HIS A 27 -2.31 -9.30 14.87
N ALA A 28 -2.71 -9.05 16.12
CA ALA A 28 -3.32 -7.78 16.53
C ALA A 28 -2.44 -6.53 16.29
N ASP A 29 -1.12 -6.68 16.39
CA ASP A 29 -0.16 -5.59 16.17
C ASP A 29 0.17 -5.36 14.68
N ILE A 30 -0.28 -6.22 13.77
CA ILE A 30 0.03 -6.16 12.34
C ILE A 30 -1.22 -5.76 11.57
N LEU A 31 -1.16 -4.62 10.88
CA LEU A 31 -2.23 -4.23 9.97
C LEU A 31 -2.01 -4.89 8.61
N GLU A 32 -2.93 -5.77 8.25
CA GLU A 32 -2.95 -6.45 6.96
C GLU A 32 -3.80 -5.71 5.95
N LEU A 33 -3.24 -5.43 4.78
CA LEU A 33 -3.92 -4.71 3.70
C LEU A 33 -3.65 -5.41 2.37
N ARG A 34 -4.64 -5.39 1.49
CA ARG A 34 -4.50 -5.84 0.11
C ARG A 34 -4.22 -4.62 -0.77
N TYR A 35 -3.25 -4.74 -1.68
CA TYR A 35 -2.87 -3.63 -2.55
C TYR A 35 -4.06 -3.14 -3.40
N GLU A 36 -4.92 -4.07 -3.83
CA GLU A 36 -6.14 -3.81 -4.58
C GLU A 36 -7.12 -2.91 -3.80
N ASP A 37 -7.23 -3.11 -2.48
CA ASP A 37 -8.07 -2.28 -1.63
C ASP A 37 -7.47 -0.88 -1.46
N VAL A 38 -6.15 -0.78 -1.29
CA VAL A 38 -5.46 0.50 -1.12
C VAL A 38 -5.61 1.39 -2.35
N ILE A 39 -5.48 0.84 -3.56
CA ILE A 39 -5.61 1.66 -4.78
C ILE A 39 -7.06 2.06 -5.07
N VAL A 40 -8.05 1.27 -4.65
CA VAL A 40 -9.48 1.57 -4.85
C VAL A 40 -9.99 2.54 -3.78
N ARG A 41 -9.52 2.40 -2.53
CA ARG A 41 -9.94 3.18 -1.36
C ARG A 41 -8.73 3.79 -0.64
N PRO A 42 -7.97 4.68 -1.30
CA PRO A 42 -6.71 5.19 -0.75
C PRO A 42 -6.93 6.06 0.49
N TYR A 43 -8.01 6.83 0.55
CA TYR A 43 -8.28 7.71 1.69
C TYR A 43 -8.58 6.90 2.95
N GLU A 44 -9.46 5.91 2.85
CA GLU A 44 -9.83 5.03 3.95
C GLU A 44 -8.64 4.19 4.41
N SER A 45 -7.89 3.63 3.45
CA SER A 45 -6.74 2.77 3.76
C SER A 45 -5.64 3.55 4.48
N LEU A 46 -5.34 4.78 4.05
CA LEU A 46 -4.32 5.59 4.71
C LEU A 46 -4.76 6.06 6.09
N LEU A 47 -6.05 6.42 6.28
CA LEU A 47 -6.59 6.70 7.61
C LEU A 47 -6.45 5.48 8.53
N GLN A 48 -6.79 4.28 8.03
CA GLN A 48 -6.65 3.04 8.77
C GLN A 48 -5.19 2.77 9.17
N ILE A 49 -4.24 2.94 8.26
CA ILE A 49 -2.80 2.80 8.54
C ILE A 49 -2.36 3.74 9.66
N PHE A 50 -2.65 5.03 9.53
CA PHE A 50 -2.20 6.02 10.50
C PHE A 50 -2.91 5.85 11.85
N SER A 51 -4.16 5.41 11.85
CA SER A 51 -4.90 5.06 13.06
C SER A 51 -4.27 3.87 13.78
N HIS A 52 -3.99 2.77 13.04
CA HIS A 52 -3.33 1.57 13.58
C HIS A 52 -1.97 1.88 14.21
N LEU A 53 -1.21 2.78 13.59
CA LEU A 53 0.09 3.23 14.10
C LEU A 53 -0.01 4.19 15.32
N GLY A 54 -1.22 4.58 15.74
CA GLY A 54 -1.41 5.61 16.76
C GLY A 54 -0.92 7.00 16.33
N ALA A 55 -0.81 7.22 15.02
CA ALA A 55 -0.23 8.41 14.40
C ALA A 55 -1.28 9.34 13.77
N LEU A 56 -2.58 9.04 13.90
CA LEU A 56 -3.67 9.89 13.40
C LEU A 56 -4.19 10.81 14.52
N ALA A 57 -4.28 12.12 14.24
CA ALA A 57 -4.93 13.07 15.13
C ALA A 57 -6.36 13.32 14.65
N ASP A 58 -7.34 12.93 15.47
CA ASP A 58 -8.78 13.02 15.16
C ASP A 58 -9.46 14.26 15.77
N GLN A 59 -8.68 15.25 16.22
CA GLN A 59 -9.24 16.46 16.81
C GLN A 59 -9.66 17.46 15.72
N GLU A 60 -10.92 17.89 15.77
CA GLU A 60 -11.46 18.97 14.94
C GLU A 60 -10.61 20.24 15.09
N PHE A 61 -10.05 20.71 13.98
CA PHE A 61 -9.23 21.91 13.98
C PHE A 61 -10.11 23.16 14.16
N GLY A 62 -10.00 23.81 15.32
CA GLY A 62 -10.37 25.22 15.46
C GLY A 62 -9.34 26.15 14.81
N PHE A 63 -9.77 27.30 14.28
CA PHE A 63 -8.90 28.32 13.64
C PHE A 63 -7.66 28.70 14.45
N PHE A 64 -7.78 28.73 15.78
CA PHE A 64 -6.69 29.04 16.72
C PHE A 64 -5.58 27.97 16.76
N GLU A 65 -5.90 26.71 16.44
CA GLU A 65 -4.93 25.61 16.47
C GLU A 65 -4.12 25.53 15.18
N ALA A 66 -4.73 25.87 14.03
CA ALA A 66 -4.02 26.04 12.77
C ALA A 66 -2.93 27.14 12.88
N ALA A 67 -3.26 28.27 13.51
CA ALA A 67 -2.30 29.33 13.79
C ALA A 67 -1.15 28.88 14.70
N ARG A 68 -1.43 28.02 15.69
CA ARG A 68 -0.43 27.41 16.59
C ARG A 68 0.49 26.42 15.86
N HIS A 69 -0.04 25.61 14.95
CA HIS A 69 0.75 24.69 14.12
C HIS A 69 1.66 25.44 13.14
N LEU A 70 1.16 26.47 12.48
CA LEU A 70 1.99 27.33 11.61
C LEU A 70 3.11 27.99 12.41
N ARG A 71 2.82 28.56 13.60
CA ARG A 71 3.87 29.07 14.51
C ARG A 71 4.90 28.01 14.88
N ARG A 72 4.52 26.76 15.16
CA ARG A 72 5.45 25.66 15.47
C ARG A 72 6.39 25.34 14.30
N VAL A 73 5.89 25.33 13.06
CA VAL A 73 6.70 25.08 11.85
C VAL A 73 7.73 26.20 11.64
N PHE A 74 7.32 27.46 11.84
CA PHE A 74 8.23 28.61 11.71
C PHE A 74 9.29 28.66 12.82
N VAL A 75 8.95 28.27 14.06
CA VAL A 75 9.92 28.22 15.18
C VAL A 75 10.89 27.05 15.05
N ALA A 76 10.45 25.89 14.56
CA ALA A 76 11.30 24.71 14.36
C ALA A 76 12.38 24.90 13.28
N ARG A 77 12.19 25.83 12.34
CA ARG A 77 13.19 26.19 11.32
C ARG A 77 14.32 27.09 11.84
N GLY A 78 14.18 27.71 13.02
CA GLY A 78 15.11 28.72 13.52
C GLY A 78 16.04 28.28 14.66
N LEU A 79 15.68 27.26 15.44
CA LEU A 79 16.49 26.77 16.57
C LEU A 79 16.50 25.24 16.54
N GLY A 80 17.69 24.66 16.33
CA GLY A 80 17.93 23.22 16.30
C GLY A 80 17.51 22.52 17.59
N ARG A 81 16.23 22.17 17.72
CA ARG A 81 15.68 21.47 18.87
C ARG A 81 15.08 20.14 18.45
N ARG A 82 15.63 19.08 19.06
CA ARG A 82 15.22 17.68 19.00
C ARG A 82 13.72 17.52 19.24
N TRP A 83 13.10 16.72 18.38
CA TRP A 83 11.72 16.23 18.45
C TRP A 83 11.43 15.58 19.82
N THR A 84 10.36 16.01 20.49
CA THR A 84 9.97 15.53 21.84
C THR A 84 8.45 15.31 21.90
N GLY A 85 7.96 14.26 21.22
CA GLY A 85 6.57 13.79 21.30
C GLY A 85 6.11 13.14 19.99
N PRO A 86 5.17 12.18 20.01
CA PRO A 86 4.69 11.53 18.80
C PRO A 86 3.98 12.59 17.95
N ALA A 87 4.53 12.90 16.77
CA ALA A 87 3.87 13.78 15.82
C ALA A 87 2.71 13.01 15.18
N GLN A 88 1.56 13.05 15.84
CA GLN A 88 0.31 12.67 15.19
C GLN A 88 0.06 13.62 14.02
N VAL A 89 -0.40 13.06 12.91
CA VAL A 89 -0.73 13.76 11.67
C VAL A 89 -2.24 14.00 11.66
N PRO A 90 -2.70 15.25 11.50
CA PRO A 90 -4.13 15.53 11.35
C PRO A 90 -4.71 14.82 10.12
N SER A 91 -5.93 14.30 10.24
CA SER A 91 -6.62 13.61 9.14
C SER A 91 -6.66 14.44 7.86
N TRP A 92 -6.93 15.74 7.95
CA TRP A 92 -6.99 16.61 6.77
C TRP A 92 -5.64 16.73 6.04
N ASN A 93 -4.51 16.76 6.75
CA ASN A 93 -3.18 16.78 6.13
C ASN A 93 -2.93 15.49 5.37
N LEU A 94 -3.31 14.36 5.97
CA LEU A 94 -3.15 13.05 5.35
C LEU A 94 -4.01 12.96 4.09
N LEU A 95 -5.29 13.31 4.19
CA LEU A 95 -6.22 13.30 3.05
C LEU A 95 -5.79 14.26 1.94
N ALA A 96 -5.30 15.46 2.27
CA ALA A 96 -4.72 16.39 1.28
C ALA A 96 -3.49 15.78 0.60
N THR A 97 -2.62 15.10 1.36
CA THR A 97 -1.45 14.41 0.80
C THR A 97 -1.85 13.28 -0.15
N VAL A 98 -2.87 12.49 0.21
CA VAL A 98 -3.42 11.46 -0.69
C VAL A 98 -3.98 12.09 -1.96
N TYR A 99 -4.75 13.18 -1.84
CA TYR A 99 -5.28 13.91 -2.98
C TYR A 99 -4.18 14.47 -3.90
N ASP A 100 -3.07 14.95 -3.33
CA ASP A 100 -1.94 15.48 -4.08
C ASP A 100 -1.07 14.41 -4.75
N ASN A 101 -1.21 13.16 -4.33
CA ASN A 101 -0.46 12.02 -4.86
C ASN A 101 -1.34 11.00 -5.57
N ARG A 102 -2.57 11.36 -5.91
CA ARG A 102 -3.47 10.52 -6.71
C ARG A 102 -2.89 10.20 -8.09
N PHE A 103 -3.33 9.09 -8.67
CA PHE A 103 -2.76 8.52 -9.88
C PHE A 103 -2.67 9.50 -11.06
N ASP A 104 -3.75 10.20 -11.41
CA ASP A 104 -3.77 11.12 -12.55
C ASP A 104 -2.72 12.23 -12.39
N LYS A 105 -2.54 12.77 -11.19
CA LYS A 105 -1.53 13.80 -10.92
C LYS A 105 -0.10 13.25 -11.07
N GLN A 106 0.13 12.02 -10.65
CA GLN A 106 1.42 11.33 -10.79
C GLN A 106 1.69 10.84 -12.22
N ALA A 107 0.63 10.53 -12.97
CA ALA A 107 0.66 10.03 -14.34
C ALA A 107 0.52 11.16 -15.38
N GLN A 108 0.85 12.40 -15.03
CA GLN A 108 0.81 13.57 -15.92
C GLN A 108 -0.57 13.80 -16.58
N GLY A 109 -1.64 13.62 -15.82
CA GLY A 109 -3.02 13.79 -16.24
C GLY A 109 -3.65 12.56 -16.91
N ARG A 110 -2.91 11.46 -17.06
CA ARG A 110 -3.44 10.23 -17.67
C ARG A 110 -4.47 9.58 -16.76
N ALA A 111 -5.61 9.23 -17.35
CA ALA A 111 -6.71 8.56 -16.66
C ALA A 111 -6.35 7.13 -16.24
N LEU A 112 -7.00 6.64 -15.19
CA LEU A 112 -6.92 5.24 -14.75
C LEU A 112 -7.32 4.29 -15.89
N GLY A 113 -6.60 3.18 -16.02
CA GLY A 113 -6.85 2.17 -17.05
C GLY A 113 -6.15 2.43 -18.38
N VAL A 114 -5.66 3.65 -18.62
CA VAL A 114 -4.90 3.99 -19.84
C VAL A 114 -3.44 3.60 -19.63
N GLU A 115 -2.96 2.63 -20.42
CA GLU A 115 -1.59 2.11 -20.33
C GLU A 115 -0.57 3.06 -20.96
N ASP A 116 0.53 3.28 -20.26
CA ASP A 116 1.79 3.78 -20.82
C ASP A 116 2.96 2.94 -20.29
N ARG A 117 3.60 2.20 -21.20
CA ARG A 117 4.70 1.26 -20.86
C ARG A 117 6.02 1.94 -20.53
N GLN A 118 6.18 3.21 -20.90
CA GLN A 118 7.39 3.98 -20.61
C GLN A 118 7.29 4.71 -19.27
N SER A 119 6.09 4.80 -18.69
CA SER A 119 5.86 5.42 -17.40
C SER A 119 5.97 4.42 -16.24
N HIS A 120 6.55 4.87 -15.12
CA HIS A 120 6.48 4.13 -13.86
C HIS A 120 5.01 3.92 -13.41
N TYR A 121 4.15 4.93 -13.60
CA TYR A 121 2.72 4.86 -13.31
C TYR A 121 1.95 4.24 -14.49
N ARG A 122 2.21 2.96 -14.78
CA ARG A 122 1.80 2.31 -16.04
C ARG A 122 0.30 2.36 -16.34
N LYS A 123 -0.58 1.96 -15.41
CA LYS A 123 -2.04 1.83 -15.67
C LYS A 123 -2.94 2.23 -14.50
N GLY A 124 -2.45 2.09 -13.27
CA GLY A 124 -3.16 2.52 -12.05
C GLY A 124 -4.36 1.66 -11.65
N VAL A 125 -4.59 0.51 -12.31
CA VAL A 125 -5.72 -0.38 -12.02
C VAL A 125 -5.23 -1.80 -11.75
N ALA A 126 -5.88 -2.49 -10.82
CA ALA A 126 -5.66 -3.91 -10.57
C ALA A 126 -6.27 -4.78 -11.68
N GLY A 127 -5.85 -6.04 -11.75
CA GLY A 127 -6.44 -7.04 -12.65
C GLY A 127 -5.88 -7.07 -14.07
N ASP A 128 -4.89 -6.25 -14.39
CA ASP A 128 -4.29 -6.21 -15.73
C ASP A 128 -3.62 -7.53 -16.15
N TRP A 129 -3.20 -8.33 -15.17
CA TRP A 129 -2.68 -9.69 -15.38
C TRP A 129 -3.64 -10.58 -16.16
N ARG A 130 -4.97 -10.38 -16.05
CA ARG A 130 -6.00 -11.17 -16.75
C ARG A 130 -5.85 -11.09 -18.27
N ASN A 131 -5.30 -9.99 -18.80
CA ASN A 131 -5.07 -9.83 -20.24
C ASN A 131 -3.86 -10.63 -20.75
N HIS A 132 -3.01 -11.12 -19.85
CA HIS A 132 -1.75 -11.79 -20.17
C HIS A 132 -1.69 -13.22 -19.62
N PHE A 133 -2.57 -13.58 -18.69
CA PHE A 133 -2.61 -14.88 -18.07
C PHE A 133 -3.31 -15.90 -18.98
N ARG A 134 -2.59 -16.97 -19.33
CA ARG A 134 -3.05 -18.01 -20.26
C ARG A 134 -3.22 -19.33 -19.51
N PRO A 135 -3.97 -20.31 -20.06
CA PRO A 135 -4.15 -21.63 -19.41
C PRO A 135 -2.83 -22.29 -18.98
N VAL A 136 -1.79 -22.21 -19.81
CA VAL A 136 -0.45 -22.73 -19.47
C VAL A 136 0.18 -22.07 -18.24
N HIS A 137 -0.10 -20.79 -17.98
CA HIS A 137 0.39 -20.10 -16.78
C HIS A 137 -0.38 -20.57 -15.54
N LYS A 138 -1.68 -20.85 -15.67
CA LYS A 138 -2.55 -21.37 -14.61
C LYS A 138 -2.15 -22.79 -14.21
N GLU A 139 -1.94 -23.68 -15.18
CA GLU A 139 -1.41 -25.04 -14.95
C GLU A 139 -0.08 -24.98 -14.21
N TYR A 140 0.87 -24.21 -14.75
CA TYR A 140 2.17 -24.00 -14.11
C TYR A 140 2.03 -23.45 -12.68
N PHE A 141 1.15 -22.49 -12.45
CA PHE A 141 0.98 -21.90 -11.13
C PHE A 141 0.42 -22.92 -10.12
N LYS A 142 -0.57 -23.72 -10.51
CA LYS A 142 -1.13 -24.80 -9.68
C LYS A 142 -0.10 -25.88 -9.37
N GLU A 143 0.70 -26.29 -10.36
CA GLU A 143 1.78 -27.27 -10.17
C GLU A 143 2.85 -26.80 -9.17
N ASN A 144 3.16 -25.50 -9.16
CA ASN A 144 4.32 -24.98 -8.42
C ASN A 144 3.95 -24.32 -7.08
N PHE A 145 2.71 -23.84 -6.92
CA PHE A 145 2.27 -23.10 -5.74
C PHE A 145 0.95 -23.61 -5.13
N GLY A 146 0.42 -24.73 -5.65
CA GLY A 146 -0.69 -25.45 -5.05
C GLY A 146 -1.94 -24.60 -4.87
N ASP A 147 -2.45 -24.58 -3.65
CA ASP A 147 -3.68 -23.93 -3.23
C ASP A 147 -3.47 -22.51 -2.66
N ILE A 148 -2.30 -21.91 -2.88
CA ILE A 148 -1.97 -20.60 -2.30
C ILE A 148 -3.02 -19.51 -2.55
N VAL A 149 -3.65 -19.50 -3.73
CA VAL A 149 -4.67 -18.51 -4.09
C VAL A 149 -5.90 -18.64 -3.17
N VAL A 150 -6.23 -19.88 -2.80
CA VAL A 150 -7.29 -20.21 -1.84
C VAL A 150 -6.84 -19.85 -0.42
N CYS A 151 -5.62 -20.22 -0.02
CA CYS A 151 -5.07 -19.88 1.29
C CYS A 151 -5.05 -18.38 1.56
N LEU A 152 -4.72 -17.57 0.56
CA LEU A 152 -4.68 -16.11 0.64
C LEU A 152 -6.09 -15.47 0.53
N GLY A 153 -7.14 -16.27 0.32
CA GLY A 153 -8.52 -15.81 0.21
C GLY A 153 -8.79 -14.96 -1.03
N TYR A 154 -8.13 -15.27 -2.14
CA TYR A 154 -8.44 -14.70 -3.46
C TYR A 154 -9.48 -15.55 -4.22
N GLU A 155 -9.56 -16.85 -3.92
CA GLU A 155 -10.50 -17.80 -4.53
C GLU A 155 -11.07 -18.76 -3.45
N GLU A 156 -12.25 -19.32 -3.67
CA GLU A 156 -12.88 -20.26 -2.72
C GLU A 156 -12.37 -21.69 -2.87
N THR A 157 -12.06 -22.11 -4.10
CA THR A 157 -11.60 -23.46 -4.43
C THR A 157 -10.48 -23.41 -5.47
N ASN A 158 -9.81 -24.54 -5.68
CA ASN A 158 -8.78 -24.67 -6.72
C ASN A 158 -9.34 -24.78 -8.15
N ASP A 159 -10.62 -24.52 -8.38
CA ASP A 159 -11.23 -24.57 -9.71
C ASP A 159 -11.16 -23.22 -10.48
N TRP A 160 -10.57 -22.19 -9.88
CA TRP A 160 -10.17 -20.94 -10.54
C TRP A 160 -9.30 -21.19 -11.75
#